data_AF-A0AAU4QIF9-F1
#
_entry.id   AF-A0AAU4QIF9-F1
#
_cell.length_a   1.000
_cell.length_b   1.000
_cell.length_c   1.000
_cell.angle_alpha   90.00
_cell.angle_beta   90.00
_cell.angle_gamma   90.00
#
_symmetry.space_group_name_H-M   'P 1'
#
loop_
_entity.id
_entity.type
_entity.pdbx_description
1 polymer ?
#
loop_
_entity_poly.entity_id
_entity_poly.type
_entity_poly.pdbx_seq_one_letter_code
_entity_poly.pdbx_strand_id
1 'polypeptide(L)'
;MKIPRQAEAAPSRADEQAAAAADVIPIQNSGPSDSRFDMVILGDGYTASEMGLLRQQAQSKWDELSTTAPWDKYRQNINVWLVNVVSNQSGVDNDPTEGVSRDTALDMGFFCGGLERLLCLSEPKAQAYAAQAPGVDAIVAVGHTSKYGGAGYPSLATVSGGNEHSGRIAIHELGHSVGGLADEYFTPDTTYPGGEPGEPNVTTDPSGSKWASYLGQSTPDGGTIGAYEGGSQYERGIYRPSQDSLMRSLDKPFNLIGLAAMDQAIGSKISGVAPGTSEQAPR
;
A
#
# COMPACT_ATOMS: atom_id res chain seq x y z
N MET A 1 2.26 -0.48 -8.60
CA MET A 1 1.78 -0.15 -9.98
C MET A 1 0.97 1.15 -9.93
N LYS A 2 1.57 2.28 -10.32
CA LYS A 2 0.98 3.62 -10.08
C LYS A 2 -0.08 3.99 -11.12
N ILE A 3 -1.22 4.50 -10.65
CA ILE A 3 -2.29 5.01 -11.52
C ILE A 3 -1.86 6.36 -12.12
N PRO A 4 -2.05 6.59 -13.44
CA PRO A 4 -1.83 7.90 -14.03
C PRO A 4 -2.81 8.91 -13.42
N ARG A 5 -2.29 10.06 -12.95
CA ARG A 5 -3.08 11.11 -12.30
C ARG A 5 -4.19 11.60 -13.25
N GLN A 6 -5.43 11.16 -13.01
CA GLN A 6 -6.61 11.69 -13.70
C GLN A 6 -7.28 12.74 -12.80
N ALA A 7 -7.93 13.73 -13.41
CA ALA A 7 -8.71 14.70 -12.67
C ALA A 7 -10.00 14.01 -12.18
N GLU A 8 -10.03 13.61 -10.91
CA GLU A 8 -11.22 13.02 -10.30
C GLU A 8 -12.19 14.12 -9.85
N ALA A 9 -13.48 13.86 -9.98
CA ALA A 9 -14.50 14.77 -9.50
C ALA A 9 -14.47 14.82 -7.97
N ALA A 10 -14.72 16.00 -7.40
CA ALA A 10 -14.91 16.13 -5.95
C ALA A 10 -16.17 15.34 -5.51
N PRO A 11 -16.19 14.80 -4.27
CA PRO A 11 -17.36 14.12 -3.73
C PRO A 11 -18.58 15.06 -3.75
N SER A 12 -19.75 14.51 -4.03
CA SER A 12 -21.00 15.25 -3.88
C SER A 12 -21.34 15.43 -2.40
N ARG A 13 -22.28 16.34 -2.09
CA ARG A 13 -22.81 16.47 -0.72
C ARG A 13 -23.42 15.18 -0.19
N ALA A 14 -23.99 14.35 -1.07
CA ALA A 14 -24.56 13.07 -0.67
C ALA A 14 -23.44 12.09 -0.28
N ASP A 15 -22.34 12.08 -1.04
CA ASP A 15 -21.16 11.26 -0.72
C ASP A 15 -20.54 11.68 0.63
N GLU A 16 -20.40 12.98 0.87
CA GLU A 16 -19.89 13.51 2.14
C GLU A 16 -20.79 13.15 3.33
N GLN A 17 -22.11 13.23 3.16
CA GLN A 17 -23.08 12.85 4.19
C GLN A 17 -23.06 11.34 4.47
N ALA A 18 -22.94 10.51 3.42
CA ALA A 18 -22.81 9.07 3.56
C ALA A 18 -21.51 8.70 4.30
N ALA A 19 -20.40 9.36 3.95
CA ALA A 19 -19.13 9.20 4.64
C ALA A 19 -19.24 9.58 6.12
N ALA A 20 -19.80 10.75 6.44
CA ALA A 20 -19.96 11.20 7.83
C ALA A 20 -20.91 10.32 8.67
N ALA A 21 -21.76 9.52 8.04
CA ALA A 21 -22.67 8.58 8.69
C ALA A 21 -22.11 7.16 8.79
N ALA A 22 -20.92 6.89 8.24
CA ALA A 22 -20.34 5.56 8.20
C ALA A 22 -19.91 5.08 9.59
N ASP A 23 -20.28 3.84 9.92
CA ASP A 23 -19.83 3.19 11.15
C ASP A 23 -18.35 2.82 11.03
N VAL A 24 -17.57 3.13 12.07
CA VAL A 24 -16.17 2.71 12.20
C VAL A 24 -16.04 1.65 13.27
N ILE A 25 -15.49 0.49 12.93
CA ILE A 25 -15.31 -0.62 13.85
C ILE A 25 -13.84 -1.05 13.91
N PRO A 26 -13.31 -1.38 15.11
CA PRO A 26 -11.96 -1.92 15.21
C PRO A 26 -11.91 -3.36 14.71
N ILE A 27 -10.97 -3.63 13.80
CA ILE A 27 -10.40 -4.97 13.56
C ILE A 27 -9.34 -5.24 14.63
N GLN A 28 -8.53 -4.24 14.93
CA GLN A 28 -7.54 -4.27 16.01
C GLN A 28 -7.45 -2.89 16.66
N ASN A 29 -7.50 -2.83 17.98
CA ASN A 29 -7.22 -1.60 18.74
C ASN A 29 -6.15 -1.92 19.78
N SER A 30 -4.96 -1.37 19.60
CA SER A 30 -3.79 -1.61 20.44
C SER A 30 -3.43 -0.40 21.31
N GLY A 31 -4.20 0.69 21.23
CA GLY A 31 -4.03 1.89 22.05
C GLY A 31 -4.52 3.17 21.37
N PRO A 32 -4.31 4.33 22.02
CA PRO A 32 -4.68 5.64 21.46
C PRO A 32 -3.94 5.94 20.14
N SER A 33 -4.65 6.48 19.16
CA SER A 33 -4.13 6.81 17.82
C SER A 33 -2.96 7.81 17.81
N ASP A 34 -2.79 8.62 18.86
CA ASP A 34 -1.64 9.53 18.98
C ASP A 34 -0.29 8.81 19.26
N SER A 35 -0.34 7.52 19.55
CA SER A 35 0.82 6.68 19.90
C SER A 35 0.85 5.36 19.12
N ARG A 36 0.03 5.23 18.08
CA ARG A 36 -0.10 4.03 17.25
C ARG A 36 0.02 4.41 15.79
N PHE A 37 0.30 3.42 14.96
CA PHE A 37 0.12 3.54 13.53
C PHE A 37 -1.33 3.15 13.21
N ASP A 38 -2.11 4.03 12.61
CA ASP A 38 -3.52 3.77 12.29
C ASP A 38 -3.67 3.35 10.82
N MET A 39 -3.95 2.07 10.59
CA MET A 39 -4.33 1.54 9.29
C MET A 39 -5.84 1.54 9.15
N VAL A 40 -6.34 2.22 8.11
CA VAL A 40 -7.76 2.23 7.76
C VAL A 40 -8.03 1.26 6.62
N ILE A 41 -8.99 0.37 6.82
CA ILE A 41 -9.54 -0.49 5.78
C ILE A 41 -10.91 0.06 5.36
N LEU A 42 -11.10 0.20 4.05
CA LEU A 42 -12.38 0.57 3.43
C LEU A 42 -12.90 -0.59 2.59
N GLY A 43 -14.21 -0.69 2.41
CA GLY A 43 -14.83 -1.57 1.41
C GLY A 43 -15.37 -0.79 0.23
N ASP A 44 -15.48 -1.41 -0.93
CA ASP A 44 -16.39 -0.94 -1.98
C ASP A 44 -17.02 -2.12 -2.74
N GLY A 45 -18.23 -1.93 -3.22
CA GLY A 45 -19.05 -2.98 -3.83
C GLY A 45 -19.72 -3.93 -2.84
N TYR A 46 -19.78 -3.58 -1.54
CA TYR A 46 -20.49 -4.35 -0.52
C TYR A 46 -21.77 -3.62 -0.13
N THR A 47 -22.90 -4.29 -0.31
CA THR A 47 -24.21 -3.79 0.13
C THR A 47 -24.35 -3.86 1.66
N ALA A 48 -25.39 -3.23 2.21
CA ALA A 48 -25.66 -3.25 3.64
C ALA A 48 -25.77 -4.68 4.23
N SER A 49 -26.29 -5.63 3.45
CA SER A 49 -26.36 -7.06 3.82
C SER A 49 -25.02 -7.80 3.77
N GLU A 50 -24.00 -7.22 3.13
CA GLU A 50 -22.69 -7.83 2.89
C GLU A 50 -21.60 -7.27 3.81
N MET A 51 -21.93 -6.37 4.75
CA MET A 51 -20.96 -5.82 5.71
C MET A 51 -20.25 -6.89 6.55
N GLY A 52 -20.92 -8.03 6.80
CA GLY A 52 -20.29 -9.19 7.43
C GLY A 52 -19.17 -9.82 6.58
N LEU A 53 -19.36 -9.88 5.26
CA LEU A 53 -18.36 -10.36 4.32
C LEU A 53 -17.19 -9.37 4.20
N LEU A 54 -17.47 -8.07 4.11
CA LEU A 54 -16.44 -7.03 4.14
C LEU A 54 -15.56 -7.18 5.39
N ARG A 55 -16.18 -7.33 6.57
CA ARG A 55 -15.43 -7.51 7.82
C ARG A 55 -14.55 -8.76 7.79
N GLN A 56 -15.06 -9.88 7.27
CA GLN A 56 -14.30 -11.11 7.14
C GLN A 56 -13.08 -10.92 6.23
N GLN A 57 -13.27 -10.27 5.08
CA GLN A 57 -12.20 -10.07 4.11
C GLN A 57 -11.18 -9.04 4.61
N ALA A 58 -11.62 -7.98 5.27
CA ALA A 58 -10.74 -7.02 5.93
C ALA A 58 -9.89 -7.68 7.03
N GLN A 59 -10.49 -8.55 7.86
CA GLN A 59 -9.75 -9.34 8.85
C GLN A 59 -8.71 -10.24 8.17
N SER A 60 -9.09 -10.96 7.10
CA SER A 60 -8.17 -11.81 6.35
C SER A 60 -6.98 -11.04 5.79
N LYS A 61 -7.21 -9.85 5.22
CA LYS A 61 -6.14 -8.97 4.73
C LYS A 61 -5.23 -8.48 5.85
N TRP A 62 -5.81 -8.13 7.00
CA TRP A 62 -5.00 -7.80 8.16
C TRP A 62 -4.17 -8.97 8.67
N ASP A 63 -4.72 -10.19 8.71
CA ASP A 63 -3.99 -11.38 9.15
C ASP A 63 -2.79 -11.70 8.23
N GLU A 64 -2.94 -11.50 6.92
CA GLU A 64 -1.85 -11.61 5.94
C GLU A 64 -0.78 -10.50 6.14
N LEU A 65 -1.22 -9.24 6.24
CA LEU A 65 -0.33 -8.09 6.46
C LEU A 65 0.48 -8.25 7.75
N SER A 66 -0.20 -8.51 8.86
CA SER A 66 0.35 -8.57 10.21
C SER A 66 1.26 -9.77 10.51
N THR A 67 1.48 -10.64 9.52
CA THR A 67 2.45 -11.74 9.56
C THR A 67 3.59 -11.57 8.56
N THR A 68 3.59 -10.45 7.83
CA THR A 68 4.61 -10.13 6.82
C THR A 68 5.49 -8.98 7.31
N ALA A 69 6.81 -9.11 7.15
CA ALA A 69 7.74 -8.05 7.50
C ALA A 69 7.52 -6.76 6.67
N PRO A 70 7.61 -5.57 7.27
CA PRO A 70 7.93 -5.31 8.69
C PRO A 70 6.71 -5.18 9.60
N TRP A 71 5.49 -5.43 9.11
CA TRP A 71 4.25 -5.25 9.87
C TRP A 71 4.14 -6.19 11.08
N ASP A 72 4.68 -7.41 10.96
CA ASP A 72 4.77 -8.40 12.02
C ASP A 72 5.41 -7.87 13.30
N LYS A 73 6.51 -7.12 13.18
CA LYS A 73 7.24 -6.47 14.29
C LYS A 73 6.39 -5.44 15.02
N TYR A 74 5.53 -4.72 14.32
CA TYR A 74 4.71 -3.63 14.88
C TYR A 74 3.27 -4.04 15.16
N ARG A 75 2.93 -5.33 15.07
CA ARG A 75 1.54 -5.81 15.22
C ARG A 75 0.87 -5.25 16.49
N GLN A 76 1.59 -5.16 17.61
CA GLN A 76 1.07 -4.65 18.88
C GLN A 76 1.02 -3.11 19.00
N ASN A 77 1.50 -2.40 17.98
CA ASN A 77 1.56 -0.94 17.91
C ASN A 77 0.73 -0.37 16.75
N ILE A 78 -0.05 -1.21 16.07
CA ILE A 78 -0.92 -0.82 14.98
C ILE A 78 -2.38 -0.88 15.44
N ASN A 79 -3.14 0.15 15.11
CA ASN A 79 -4.60 0.10 15.11
C ASN A 79 -5.07 -0.24 13.69
N VAL A 80 -6.14 -1.03 13.58
CA VAL A 80 -6.79 -1.34 12.31
C VAL A 80 -8.27 -1.01 12.43
N TRP A 81 -8.69 0.01 11.70
CA TRP A 81 -10.06 0.49 11.67
C TRP A 81 -10.71 0.08 10.37
N LEU A 82 -11.86 -0.60 10.45
CA LEU A 82 -12.71 -0.82 9.29
C LEU A 82 -13.79 0.26 9.26
N VAL A 83 -13.86 1.01 8.18
CA VAL A 83 -14.99 1.91 7.91
C VAL A 83 -16.00 1.17 7.05
N ASN A 84 -17.23 1.07 7.54
CA ASN A 84 -18.33 0.43 6.82
C ASN A 84 -18.84 1.36 5.71
N VAL A 85 -18.29 1.18 4.53
CA VAL A 85 -18.74 1.85 3.32
C VAL A 85 -19.84 1.00 2.68
N VAL A 86 -21.07 1.53 2.61
CA VAL A 86 -22.22 0.82 2.05
C VAL A 86 -22.42 1.21 0.60
N SER A 87 -22.29 0.26 -0.32
CA SER A 87 -22.55 0.43 -1.76
C SER A 87 -24.00 0.09 -2.11
N ASN A 88 -24.55 0.73 -3.15
CA ASN A 88 -25.91 0.44 -3.63
C ASN A 88 -25.99 -0.91 -4.35
N GLN A 89 -24.91 -1.32 -5.02
CA GLN A 89 -24.81 -2.57 -5.74
C GLN A 89 -23.64 -3.42 -5.27
N SER A 90 -23.84 -4.73 -5.34
CA SER A 90 -22.82 -5.74 -5.06
C SER A 90 -21.89 -5.91 -6.26
N GLY A 91 -20.58 -5.97 -6.01
CA GLY A 91 -19.53 -6.09 -7.01
C GLY A 91 -18.87 -4.74 -7.36
N VAL A 92 -17.88 -4.79 -8.26
CA VAL A 92 -17.16 -3.62 -8.78
C VAL A 92 -17.35 -3.49 -10.30
N ASP A 93 -17.01 -2.34 -10.86
CA ASP A 93 -17.03 -2.14 -12.31
C ASP A 93 -16.07 -3.11 -13.03
N ASN A 94 -16.47 -3.51 -14.25
CA ASN A 94 -15.73 -4.41 -15.13
C ASN A 94 -15.48 -5.83 -14.57
N ASP A 95 -16.32 -6.29 -13.64
CA ASP A 95 -16.33 -7.64 -13.08
C ASP A 95 -17.79 -8.18 -13.00
N PRO A 96 -18.10 -9.39 -13.51
CA PRO A 96 -17.22 -10.44 -14.04
C PRO A 96 -16.65 -10.20 -15.45
N THR A 97 -17.16 -9.21 -16.18
CA THR A 97 -16.73 -8.91 -17.55
C THR A 97 -16.58 -7.40 -17.75
N GLU A 98 -15.66 -7.00 -18.62
CA GLU A 98 -15.48 -5.60 -19.03
C GLU A 98 -16.79 -5.02 -19.60
N GLY A 99 -17.10 -3.78 -19.23
CA GLY A 99 -18.35 -3.09 -19.59
C GLY A 99 -19.50 -3.25 -18.59
N VAL A 100 -19.35 -4.08 -17.55
CA VAL A 100 -20.28 -4.10 -16.41
C VAL A 100 -20.06 -2.83 -15.58
N SER A 101 -21.14 -2.12 -15.25
CA SER A 101 -21.12 -0.98 -14.33
C SER A 101 -21.99 -1.26 -13.11
N ARG A 102 -21.50 -0.84 -11.94
CA ARG A 102 -22.03 -1.02 -10.61
C ARG A 102 -22.05 0.33 -9.92
N ASP A 103 -23.22 0.71 -9.41
CA ASP A 103 -23.39 1.87 -8.54
C ASP A 103 -22.79 1.55 -7.17
N THR A 104 -21.53 1.95 -6.99
CA THR A 104 -20.70 1.68 -5.82
C THR A 104 -20.33 2.98 -5.12
N ALA A 105 -19.95 2.87 -3.85
CA ALA A 105 -19.79 4.05 -3.01
C ALA A 105 -18.47 4.78 -3.31
N LEU A 106 -17.43 4.05 -3.72
CA LEU A 106 -16.11 4.60 -4.04
C LEU A 106 -15.79 4.53 -5.55
N ASP A 107 -16.76 4.16 -6.40
CA ASP A 107 -16.61 3.98 -7.84
C ASP A 107 -15.48 3.00 -8.21
N MET A 108 -15.37 1.88 -7.48
CA MET A 108 -14.27 0.94 -7.71
C MET A 108 -14.46 0.12 -8.99
N GLY A 109 -13.40 -0.05 -9.78
CA GLY A 109 -13.44 -0.75 -11.06
C GLY A 109 -12.10 -1.24 -11.61
N PHE A 110 -12.14 -2.30 -12.42
CA PHE A 110 -10.97 -2.80 -13.15
C PHE A 110 -10.69 -2.02 -14.44
N PHE A 111 -9.57 -2.34 -15.10
CA PHE A 111 -9.16 -1.83 -16.43
C PHE A 111 -8.75 -0.36 -16.48
N CYS A 112 -8.40 0.25 -15.35
CA CYS A 112 -7.88 1.61 -15.36
C CYS A 112 -6.61 1.70 -16.20
N GLY A 113 -6.49 2.76 -17.01
CA GLY A 113 -5.34 2.92 -17.91
C GLY A 113 -5.17 1.79 -18.93
N GLY A 114 -6.23 1.00 -19.19
CA GLY A 114 -6.22 -0.13 -20.13
C GLY A 114 -5.56 -1.40 -19.58
N LEU A 115 -5.24 -1.46 -18.29
CA LEU A 115 -4.60 -2.62 -17.66
C LEU A 115 -5.62 -3.40 -16.83
N GLU A 116 -5.94 -4.62 -17.26
CA GLU A 116 -6.99 -5.45 -16.66
C GLU A 116 -6.90 -5.57 -15.13
N ARG A 117 -5.70 -5.74 -14.59
CA ARG A 117 -5.49 -5.98 -13.15
C ARG A 117 -5.51 -4.73 -12.28
N LEU A 118 -5.55 -3.53 -12.88
CA LEU A 118 -5.63 -2.29 -12.11
C LEU A 118 -7.06 -2.09 -11.62
N LEU A 119 -7.23 -2.22 -10.30
CA LEU A 119 -8.48 -1.99 -9.59
C LEU A 119 -8.42 -0.59 -8.96
N CYS A 120 -9.11 0.38 -9.51
CA CYS A 120 -9.07 1.77 -9.04
C CYS A 120 -10.37 2.14 -8.36
N LEU A 121 -10.36 3.26 -7.65
CA LEU A 121 -11.48 3.91 -6.99
C LEU A 121 -11.33 5.44 -7.11
N SER A 122 -12.31 6.19 -6.61
CA SER A 122 -12.23 7.64 -6.40
C SER A 122 -11.47 7.98 -5.11
N GLU A 123 -10.25 8.54 -5.21
CA GLU A 123 -9.43 8.92 -4.06
C GLU A 123 -10.15 9.92 -3.13
N PRO A 124 -10.83 10.99 -3.62
CA PRO A 124 -11.55 11.91 -2.76
C PRO A 124 -12.67 11.26 -1.95
N LYS A 125 -13.42 10.32 -2.54
CA LYS A 125 -14.47 9.59 -1.81
C LYS A 125 -13.84 8.70 -0.75
N ALA A 126 -12.81 7.93 -1.10
CA ALA A 126 -12.10 7.08 -0.14
C ALA A 126 -11.52 7.87 1.04
N GLN A 127 -10.92 9.04 0.77
CA GLN A 127 -10.40 9.92 1.81
C GLN A 127 -11.50 10.47 2.73
N ALA A 128 -12.66 10.82 2.20
CA ALA A 128 -13.79 11.28 3.01
C ALA A 128 -14.28 10.22 4.01
N TYR A 129 -14.34 8.95 3.59
CA TYR A 129 -14.66 7.83 4.48
C TYR A 129 -13.52 7.53 5.46
N ALA A 130 -12.27 7.50 5.01
CA ALA A 130 -11.14 7.22 5.89
C ALA A 130 -10.99 8.25 7.01
N ALA A 131 -11.32 9.52 6.74
CA ALA A 131 -11.29 10.61 7.71
C ALA A 131 -12.24 10.43 8.90
N GLN A 132 -13.16 9.46 8.87
CA GLN A 132 -14.02 9.15 10.01
C GLN A 132 -13.34 8.26 11.05
N ALA A 133 -12.22 7.63 10.70
CA ALA A 133 -11.48 6.80 11.64
C ALA A 133 -10.77 7.65 12.72
N PRO A 134 -10.50 7.10 13.91
CA PRO A 134 -9.77 7.80 14.98
C PRO A 134 -8.38 8.32 14.59
N GLY A 135 -7.72 7.68 13.62
CA GLY A 135 -6.45 8.09 13.03
C GLY A 135 -6.30 7.48 11.63
N VAL A 136 -5.42 8.07 10.81
CA VAL A 136 -5.17 7.64 9.43
C VAL A 136 -3.69 7.84 9.06
N ASP A 137 -2.93 6.76 9.03
CA ASP A 137 -1.55 6.72 8.52
C ASP A 137 -1.42 5.96 7.20
N ALA A 138 -2.28 4.97 6.97
CA ALA A 138 -2.38 4.24 5.72
C ALA A 138 -3.82 3.84 5.44
N ILE A 139 -4.18 3.75 4.15
CA ILE A 139 -5.49 3.31 3.70
C ILE A 139 -5.33 2.10 2.78
N VAL A 140 -6.11 1.04 3.05
CA VAL A 140 -6.27 -0.13 2.17
C VAL A 140 -7.74 -0.28 1.84
N ALA A 141 -8.11 -0.07 0.57
CA ALA A 141 -9.47 -0.28 0.10
C ALA A 141 -9.63 -1.67 -0.50
N VAL A 142 -10.70 -2.36 -0.11
CA VAL A 142 -10.99 -3.74 -0.48
C VAL A 142 -12.19 -3.74 -1.42
N GLY A 143 -12.03 -4.23 -2.64
CA GLY A 143 -13.13 -4.37 -3.61
C GLY A 143 -13.88 -5.68 -3.46
N HIS A 144 -15.21 -5.66 -3.59
CA HIS A 144 -16.03 -6.87 -3.56
C HIS A 144 -15.90 -7.66 -4.88
N THR A 145 -14.79 -8.39 -4.99
CA THR A 145 -14.45 -9.19 -6.17
C THR A 145 -13.47 -10.30 -5.80
N SER A 146 -13.55 -11.43 -6.51
CA SER A 146 -12.55 -12.51 -6.49
C SER A 146 -11.53 -12.41 -7.62
N LYS A 147 -11.76 -11.54 -8.63
CA LYS A 147 -10.83 -11.33 -9.74
C LYS A 147 -9.52 -10.76 -9.21
N TYR A 148 -8.39 -11.28 -9.67
CA TYR A 148 -7.08 -10.81 -9.21
C TYR A 148 -6.83 -9.36 -9.65
N GLY A 149 -6.53 -8.50 -8.68
CA GLY A 149 -6.00 -7.16 -8.96
C GLY A 149 -5.95 -6.26 -7.74
N GLY A 150 -5.52 -5.04 -8.02
CA GLY A 150 -5.17 -4.01 -7.04
C GLY A 150 -4.38 -2.90 -7.72
N ALA A 151 -4.21 -1.80 -7.02
CA ALA A 151 -3.49 -0.63 -7.52
C ALA A 151 -2.92 0.19 -6.37
N GLY A 152 -1.85 0.93 -6.66
CA GLY A 152 -1.26 1.88 -5.74
C GLY A 152 -1.57 3.32 -6.13
N TYR A 153 -1.87 4.10 -5.11
CA TYR A 153 -1.98 5.53 -5.14
C TYR A 153 -0.92 6.14 -4.23
N PRO A 154 -0.64 7.45 -4.35
CA PRO A 154 0.23 8.13 -3.40
C PRO A 154 -0.24 8.01 -1.94
N SER A 155 -1.56 7.92 -1.72
CA SER A 155 -2.17 7.98 -0.38
C SER A 155 -2.82 6.68 0.08
N LEU A 156 -3.02 5.69 -0.79
CA LEU A 156 -3.75 4.46 -0.48
C LEU A 156 -3.40 3.30 -1.42
N ALA A 157 -3.82 2.10 -1.05
CA ALA A 157 -3.75 0.90 -1.88
C ALA A 157 -5.15 0.29 -2.07
N THR A 158 -5.38 -0.37 -3.20
CA THR A 158 -6.58 -1.18 -3.44
C THR A 158 -6.23 -2.66 -3.60
N VAL A 159 -7.13 -3.54 -3.18
CA VAL A 159 -7.00 -4.99 -3.34
C VAL A 159 -8.36 -5.66 -3.55
N SER A 160 -8.37 -6.75 -4.30
CA SER A 160 -9.54 -7.64 -4.39
C SER A 160 -9.77 -8.39 -3.06
N GLY A 161 -10.96 -8.25 -2.47
CA GLY A 161 -11.27 -8.85 -1.17
C GLY A 161 -11.37 -10.38 -1.19
N GLY A 162 -11.94 -10.94 -2.25
CA GLY A 162 -12.13 -12.38 -2.42
C GLY A 162 -10.95 -13.12 -3.06
N ASN A 163 -9.81 -12.47 -3.25
CA ASN A 163 -8.63 -13.07 -3.88
C ASN A 163 -7.51 -13.28 -2.86
N GLU A 164 -6.96 -14.49 -2.77
CA GLU A 164 -5.91 -14.83 -1.80
C GLU A 164 -4.53 -14.26 -2.15
N HIS A 165 -4.29 -13.95 -3.43
CA HIS A 165 -3.00 -13.40 -3.88
C HIS A 165 -2.95 -11.87 -3.88
N SER A 166 -4.09 -11.19 -3.65
CA SER A 166 -4.16 -9.73 -3.71
C SER A 166 -3.51 -9.03 -2.52
N GLY A 167 -3.36 -9.68 -1.36
CA GLY A 167 -2.78 -9.01 -0.19
C GLY A 167 -1.30 -8.68 -0.36
N ARG A 168 -0.58 -9.49 -1.14
CA ARG A 168 0.80 -9.16 -1.58
C ARG A 168 0.86 -7.87 -2.40
N ILE A 169 -0.20 -7.54 -3.15
CA ILE A 169 -0.33 -6.24 -3.82
C ILE A 169 -0.44 -5.14 -2.75
N ALA A 170 -1.31 -5.27 -1.75
CA ALA A 170 -1.40 -4.27 -0.68
C ALA A 170 -0.05 -4.02 -0.01
N ILE A 171 0.73 -5.05 0.30
CA ILE A 171 2.04 -4.87 0.95
C ILE A 171 3.00 -4.10 0.03
N HIS A 172 3.03 -4.41 -1.27
CA HIS A 172 3.84 -3.68 -2.26
C HIS A 172 3.40 -2.21 -2.36
N GLU A 173 2.10 -1.94 -2.51
CA GLU A 173 1.59 -0.58 -2.66
C GLU A 173 1.73 0.25 -1.37
N LEU A 174 1.64 -0.39 -0.19
CA LEU A 174 2.00 0.23 1.09
C LEU A 174 3.49 0.55 1.18
N GLY A 175 4.35 -0.19 0.47
CA GLY A 175 5.75 0.18 0.28
C GLY A 175 5.91 1.58 -0.31
N HIS A 176 5.04 1.97 -1.24
CA HIS A 176 5.02 3.32 -1.79
C HIS A 176 4.41 4.34 -0.82
N SER A 177 3.18 4.11 -0.33
CA SER A 177 2.42 5.11 0.42
C SER A 177 2.94 5.34 1.85
N VAL A 178 3.54 4.31 2.46
CA VAL A 178 4.13 4.38 3.81
C VAL A 178 5.63 4.58 3.73
N GLY A 179 6.33 3.72 3.00
CA GLY A 179 7.80 3.70 2.96
C GLY A 179 8.43 4.69 1.97
N GLY A 180 7.64 5.33 1.11
CA GLY A 180 8.15 6.22 0.06
C GLY A 180 9.05 5.49 -0.95
N LEU A 181 8.84 4.19 -1.14
CA LEU A 181 9.66 3.37 -2.03
C LEU A 181 9.29 3.58 -3.50
N ALA A 182 10.25 3.39 -4.39
CA ALA A 182 10.03 3.26 -5.83
C ALA A 182 9.80 1.79 -6.22
N ASP A 183 9.18 1.60 -7.39
CA ASP A 183 9.18 0.30 -8.07
C ASP A 183 10.61 -0.10 -8.43
N GLU A 184 10.97 -1.37 -8.28
CA GLU A 184 12.31 -1.90 -8.60
C GLU A 184 12.31 -2.76 -9.88
N TYR A 185 11.16 -2.96 -10.50
CA TYR A 185 11.07 -3.56 -11.84
C TYR A 185 11.38 -2.53 -12.93
N PHE A 186 11.66 -3.03 -14.13
CA PHE A 186 12.00 -2.21 -15.29
C PHE A 186 11.40 -2.75 -16.58
N THR A 187 11.32 -1.89 -17.59
CA THR A 187 10.96 -2.23 -18.96
C THR A 187 12.23 -2.35 -19.80
N PRO A 188 12.45 -3.45 -20.55
CA PRO A 188 13.61 -3.57 -21.43
C PRO A 188 13.73 -2.42 -22.43
N ASP A 189 14.96 -2.12 -22.85
CA ASP A 189 15.29 -1.09 -23.85
C ASP A 189 14.87 0.34 -23.48
N THR A 190 14.81 0.64 -22.19
CA THR A 190 14.50 1.98 -21.67
C THR A 190 15.66 2.57 -20.87
N THR A 191 15.80 3.89 -20.94
CA THR A 191 16.85 4.64 -20.22
C THR A 191 16.21 5.70 -19.34
N TYR A 192 16.60 5.74 -18.07
CA TYR A 192 16.13 6.72 -17.11
C TYR A 192 16.57 8.14 -17.55
N PRO A 193 15.63 9.08 -17.78
CA PRO A 193 15.96 10.41 -18.29
C PRO A 193 16.19 11.46 -17.19
N GLY A 194 15.95 11.09 -15.92
CA GLY A 194 15.93 12.02 -14.78
C GLY A 194 17.27 12.16 -14.05
N GLY A 195 17.29 13.08 -13.07
CA GLY A 195 18.36 13.17 -12.07
C GLY A 195 18.11 12.27 -10.87
N GLU A 196 18.91 12.44 -9.80
CA GLU A 196 18.80 11.60 -8.61
C GLU A 196 17.36 11.57 -8.03
N PRO A 197 16.71 10.39 -7.94
CA PRO A 197 15.35 10.27 -7.43
C PRO A 197 15.27 10.59 -5.94
N GLY A 198 14.07 10.83 -5.41
CA GLY A 198 13.87 11.08 -3.96
C GLY A 198 13.76 9.79 -3.14
N GLU A 199 13.27 8.73 -3.77
CA GLU A 199 12.98 7.44 -3.14
C GLU A 199 14.27 6.75 -2.66
N PRO A 200 14.28 6.10 -1.48
CA PRO A 200 15.51 5.61 -0.86
C PRO A 200 16.06 4.34 -1.52
N ASN A 201 15.23 3.57 -2.22
CA ASN A 201 15.58 2.28 -2.81
C ASN A 201 15.93 2.34 -4.31
N VAL A 202 16.16 3.54 -4.86
CA VAL A 202 16.68 3.72 -6.23
C VAL A 202 17.65 4.90 -6.30
N THR A 203 18.63 4.84 -7.20
CA THR A 203 19.63 5.92 -7.38
C THR A 203 20.12 5.99 -8.82
N THR A 204 20.57 7.16 -9.27
CA THR A 204 21.30 7.31 -10.55
C THR A 204 22.81 7.06 -10.40
N ASP A 205 23.30 6.96 -9.17
CA ASP A 205 24.70 6.71 -8.87
C ASP A 205 25.04 5.20 -8.97
N PRO A 206 25.93 4.78 -9.90
CA PRO A 206 26.29 3.36 -10.06
C PRO A 206 26.99 2.76 -8.85
N SER A 207 27.43 3.57 -7.88
CA SER A 207 28.03 3.09 -6.63
C SER A 207 27.00 2.70 -5.56
N GLY A 208 25.71 3.01 -5.75
CA GLY A 208 24.69 2.75 -4.73
C GLY A 208 24.79 3.67 -3.51
N SER A 209 25.18 4.93 -3.71
CA SER A 209 25.57 5.85 -2.62
C SER A 209 24.49 6.05 -1.54
N LYS A 210 23.21 5.97 -1.89
CA LYS A 210 22.09 6.03 -0.92
C LYS A 210 22.11 4.93 0.13
N TRP A 211 22.66 3.77 -0.19
CA TRP A 211 22.73 2.61 0.70
C TRP A 211 24.17 2.12 0.88
N ALA A 212 25.13 3.04 0.80
CA ALA A 212 26.55 2.71 0.93
C ALA A 212 26.88 1.92 2.20
N SER A 213 26.21 2.20 3.32
CA SER A 213 26.38 1.48 4.59
C SER A 213 25.90 0.03 4.57
N TYR A 214 25.07 -0.34 3.59
CA TYR A 214 24.49 -1.67 3.44
C TYR A 214 25.21 -2.53 2.39
N LEU A 215 26.09 -1.95 1.57
CA LEU A 215 26.77 -2.69 0.50
C LEU A 215 27.48 -3.94 1.02
N GLY A 216 27.25 -5.07 0.34
CA GLY A 216 27.81 -6.38 0.70
C GLY A 216 27.04 -7.14 1.78
N GLN A 217 26.00 -6.56 2.39
CA GLN A 217 25.17 -7.25 3.38
C GLN A 217 24.18 -8.21 2.70
N SER A 218 23.97 -9.39 3.28
CA SER A 218 22.89 -10.30 2.86
C SER A 218 21.53 -9.67 3.13
N THR A 219 20.56 -9.92 2.25
CA THR A 219 19.23 -9.30 2.32
C THR A 219 18.11 -10.34 2.26
N PRO A 220 16.94 -10.12 2.90
CA PRO A 220 15.90 -11.15 3.05
C PRO A 220 15.31 -11.71 1.75
N ASP A 221 15.42 -10.98 0.64
CA ASP A 221 15.05 -11.43 -0.71
C ASP A 221 15.93 -12.57 -1.25
N GLY A 222 16.98 -12.94 -0.50
CA GLY A 222 17.93 -14.02 -0.82
C GLY A 222 19.18 -13.54 -1.54
N GLY A 223 19.30 -12.23 -1.78
CA GLY A 223 20.44 -11.60 -2.44
C GLY A 223 21.46 -11.00 -1.48
N THR A 224 22.28 -10.10 -2.04
CA THR A 224 23.21 -9.23 -1.33
C THR A 224 22.96 -7.79 -1.78
N ILE A 225 23.13 -6.83 -0.89
CA ILE A 225 22.99 -5.42 -1.24
C ILE A 225 24.16 -4.98 -2.11
N GLY A 226 23.84 -4.38 -3.25
CA GLY A 226 24.77 -3.89 -4.25
C GLY A 226 24.14 -2.74 -5.03
N ALA A 227 24.67 -2.41 -6.22
CA ALA A 227 24.05 -1.47 -7.14
C ALA A 227 23.74 -2.23 -8.44
N TYR A 228 22.49 -2.64 -8.58
CA TYR A 228 22.03 -3.42 -9.74
C TYR A 228 21.32 -2.49 -10.72
N GLU A 229 21.83 -2.38 -11.94
CA GLU A 229 21.18 -1.55 -12.96
C GLU A 229 19.76 -2.07 -13.26
N GLY A 230 18.83 -1.14 -13.43
CA GLY A 230 17.42 -1.36 -13.63
C GLY A 230 16.57 -1.07 -12.38
N GLY A 231 15.54 -0.25 -12.55
CA GLY A 231 14.61 0.16 -11.49
C GLY A 231 13.71 1.31 -11.95
N SER A 232 12.70 1.67 -11.17
CA SER A 232 11.75 2.75 -11.50
C SER A 232 11.18 2.67 -12.92
N GLN A 233 10.93 1.47 -13.44
CA GLN A 233 10.46 1.20 -14.80
C GLN A 233 11.52 1.32 -15.92
N TYR A 234 12.76 1.70 -15.61
CA TYR A 234 13.84 1.89 -16.59
C TYR A 234 14.95 0.86 -16.45
N GLU A 235 15.41 0.31 -17.58
CA GLU A 235 16.48 -0.71 -17.58
C GLU A 235 17.85 -0.10 -17.33
N ARG A 236 18.13 1.08 -17.89
CA ARG A 236 19.47 1.73 -17.86
C ARG A 236 19.46 3.05 -17.12
N GLY A 237 20.61 3.41 -16.53
CA GLY A 237 20.85 4.73 -15.91
C GLY A 237 20.21 4.93 -14.53
N ILE A 238 19.66 3.88 -13.94
CA ILE A 238 19.12 3.87 -12.58
C ILE A 238 19.40 2.50 -11.95
N TYR A 239 19.66 2.49 -10.65
CA TYR A 239 20.13 1.34 -9.89
C TYR A 239 19.20 1.07 -8.73
N ARG A 240 19.02 -0.22 -8.40
CA ARG A 240 18.30 -0.73 -7.22
C ARG A 240 19.25 -1.47 -6.28
N PRO A 241 18.90 -1.65 -4.99
CA PRO A 241 19.83 -2.16 -3.99
C PRO A 241 20.03 -3.67 -4.02
N SER A 242 19.11 -4.45 -4.58
CA SER A 242 19.19 -5.92 -4.61
C SER A 242 18.76 -6.49 -5.97
N GLN A 243 19.11 -7.75 -6.24
CA GLN A 243 18.68 -8.39 -7.48
C GLN A 243 17.15 -8.46 -7.58
N ASP A 244 16.48 -8.72 -6.46
CA ASP A 244 15.03 -8.82 -6.34
C ASP A 244 14.52 -8.24 -5.03
N SER A 245 13.22 -7.97 -4.92
CA SER A 245 12.57 -7.54 -3.67
C SER A 245 11.07 -7.54 -3.87
N LEU A 246 10.29 -7.30 -2.82
CA LEU A 246 8.85 -7.06 -2.94
C LEU A 246 8.51 -5.89 -3.87
N MET A 247 9.39 -4.89 -3.98
CA MET A 247 9.21 -3.76 -4.89
C MET A 247 9.46 -4.12 -6.36
N ARG A 248 9.97 -5.33 -6.64
CA ARG A 248 10.16 -5.89 -7.98
C ARG A 248 9.22 -7.05 -8.27
N SER A 249 9.09 -7.99 -7.34
CA SER A 249 8.37 -9.26 -7.48
C SER A 249 7.54 -9.55 -6.22
N LEU A 250 6.22 -9.75 -6.37
CA LEU A 250 5.27 -9.83 -5.25
C LEU A 250 5.48 -11.05 -4.32
N ASP A 251 6.16 -12.09 -4.79
CA ASP A 251 6.50 -13.30 -4.03
C ASP A 251 7.78 -13.16 -3.18
N LYS A 252 8.50 -12.03 -3.29
CA LYS A 252 9.69 -11.73 -2.50
C LYS A 252 9.35 -10.91 -1.25
N PRO A 253 10.16 -11.00 -0.17
CA PRO A 253 10.13 -10.00 0.89
C PRO A 253 10.77 -8.69 0.43
N PHE A 254 10.58 -7.61 1.19
CA PHE A 254 11.38 -6.39 1.02
C PHE A 254 12.88 -6.70 1.15
N ASN A 255 13.70 -5.97 0.38
CA ASN A 255 15.14 -5.93 0.63
C ASN A 255 15.45 -5.09 1.88
N LEU A 256 16.70 -5.10 2.34
CA LEU A 256 17.11 -4.35 3.55
C LEU A 256 16.77 -2.85 3.47
N ILE A 257 16.86 -2.23 2.31
CA ILE A 257 16.59 -0.79 2.14
C ILE A 257 15.09 -0.52 2.24
N GLY A 258 14.28 -1.35 1.61
CA GLY A 258 12.83 -1.34 1.74
C GLY A 258 12.38 -1.53 3.19
N LEU A 259 12.96 -2.51 3.89
CA LEU A 259 12.66 -2.75 5.31
C LEU A 259 13.05 -1.57 6.18
N ALA A 260 14.24 -0.99 5.99
CA ALA A 260 14.70 0.16 6.79
C ALA A 260 13.79 1.39 6.59
N ALA A 261 13.39 1.67 5.34
CA ALA A 261 12.49 2.78 5.04
C ALA A 261 11.10 2.58 5.66
N MET A 262 10.54 1.38 5.54
CA MET A 262 9.26 1.02 6.16
C MET A 262 9.32 1.06 7.69
N ASP A 263 10.40 0.54 8.29
CA ASP A 263 10.65 0.59 9.73
C ASP A 263 10.67 2.04 10.24
N GLN A 264 11.39 2.92 9.54
CA GLN A 264 11.46 4.33 9.88
C GLN A 264 10.08 4.99 9.75
N ALA A 265 9.36 4.74 8.66
CA ALA A 265 8.04 5.33 8.42
C ALA A 265 7.02 4.91 9.48
N ILE A 266 6.88 3.61 9.73
CA ILE A 266 5.95 3.07 10.73
C ILE A 266 6.36 3.53 12.14
N GLY A 267 7.63 3.40 12.48
CA GLY A 267 8.17 3.80 13.78
C GLY A 267 7.98 5.29 14.09
N SER A 268 8.07 6.16 13.07
CA SER A 268 7.88 7.61 13.25
C SER A 268 6.47 8.01 13.68
N LYS A 269 5.46 7.17 13.42
CA LYS A 269 4.07 7.38 13.85
C LYS A 269 3.80 6.86 15.26
N ILE A 270 4.55 5.83 15.67
CA ILE A 270 4.42 5.20 16.97
C ILE A 270 5.20 6.02 18.01
N SER A 271 4.54 7.05 18.56
CA SER A 271 5.12 7.90 19.60
C SER A 271 5.21 7.17 20.95
N GLY A 272 6.44 7.00 21.44
CA GLY A 272 6.79 6.26 22.66
C GLY A 272 8.21 5.67 22.65
N VAL A 273 8.85 5.61 21.48
CA VAL A 273 10.29 5.32 21.33
C VAL A 273 10.95 6.54 20.72
N ALA A 274 11.72 7.28 21.53
CA ALA A 274 12.64 8.28 20.98
C ALA A 274 13.61 7.57 20.01
N PRO A 275 14.03 8.20 18.90
CA PRO A 275 15.14 7.66 18.12
C PRO A 275 16.33 7.52 19.07
N GLY A 276 16.75 6.28 19.32
CA GLY A 276 17.80 5.95 20.26
C GLY A 276 19.05 6.76 19.94
N THR A 277 19.40 7.65 20.86
CA THR A 277 20.74 8.21 20.95
C THR A 277 21.72 7.05 20.99
N SER A 278 22.72 7.10 20.11
CA SER A 278 23.84 6.18 20.06
C SER A 278 24.43 5.95 21.46
N GLU A 279 24.24 4.76 22.00
CA GLU A 279 24.98 4.33 23.18
C GLU A 279 26.38 3.95 22.71
N GLN A 280 27.33 4.85 23.01
CA GLN A 280 28.76 4.60 22.86
C GLN A 280 29.14 3.36 23.66
N ALA A 281 29.75 2.38 23.00
CA ALA A 281 30.36 1.24 23.66
C ALA A 281 31.47 1.70 24.64
N PRO A 282 31.56 1.13 25.84
CA PRO A 282 32.67 1.42 26.75
C PRO A 282 33.96 0.76 26.23
N ARG A 283 35.07 1.43 26.54
CA ARG A 283 36.45 1.12 26.12
C ARG A 283 36.91 -0.28 26.47
#